data_AF-A0A0G0HD33-F1
#
_entry.id   AF-A0A0G0HD33-F1
#
_cell.length_a   1.000
_cell.length_b   1.000
_cell.length_c   1.000
_cell.angle_alpha   90.00
_cell.angle_beta   90.00
_cell.angle_gamma   90.00
#
_symmetry.space_group_name_H-M   'P 1'
#
loop_
_entity.id
_entity.type
_entity.pdbx_description
1 polymer ?
#
loop_
_entity_poly.entity_id
_entity_poly.type
_entity_poly.pdbx_seq_one_letter_code
_entity_poly.pdbx_strand_id
1 'polypeptide(L)'
;MRLIATGTAFWQLAEMVGSDKYQNFSSLSINLKSLIDIGGWMPDKVNDDSGFYWKAYFHFNGDYKVIPHYLPITADANLDVSLFKTFQNQYLQLKRWAYGVEHIPYVFKQYFRRTDIDFWNKTDKLLFVVWANLKWGTLALLVTFAGLIIPYINPSYSESAVAINLPIVSSWILTIAFMGLFATIFVHEKTVPPRPKNWSIFKKAWSYIQWLLLPVVLVTISTIPAIDAQTSLMFGRYLEFRVTNKARLT
;
A
#
# COMPACT_ATOMS: atom_id res chain seq x y z
N MET A 1 -12.75 8.95 2.18
CA MET A 1 -11.41 9.32 2.66
C MET A 1 -11.07 8.72 4.00
N ARG A 2 -11.94 8.81 5.03
CA ARG A 2 -11.69 8.17 6.34
C ARG A 2 -11.22 6.72 6.24
N LEU A 3 -11.92 5.86 5.49
CA LEU A 3 -11.53 4.45 5.33
C LEU A 3 -10.09 4.25 4.82
N ILE A 4 -9.65 5.09 3.89
CA ILE A 4 -8.30 5.02 3.31
C ILE A 4 -7.27 5.47 4.34
N ALA A 5 -7.54 6.60 5.03
CA ALA A 5 -6.67 7.08 6.11
C ALA A 5 -6.57 6.05 7.25
N THR A 6 -7.68 5.43 7.62
CA THR A 6 -7.73 4.32 8.57
C THR A 6 -6.89 3.13 8.09
N GLY A 7 -6.98 2.75 6.81
CA GLY A 7 -6.18 1.69 6.22
C GLY A 7 -4.68 1.98 6.29
N THR A 8 -4.26 3.20 5.95
CA THR A 8 -2.87 3.63 6.07
C THR A 8 -2.39 3.63 7.53
N ALA A 9 -3.23 4.07 8.47
CA ALA A 9 -2.91 4.02 9.90
C ALA A 9 -2.72 2.57 10.39
N PHE A 10 -3.57 1.65 9.96
CA PHE A 10 -3.41 0.22 10.27
C PHE A 10 -2.16 -0.38 9.68
N TRP A 11 -1.85 -0.03 8.43
CA TRP A 11 -0.61 -0.48 7.80
C TRP A 11 0.59 -0.02 8.63
N GLN A 12 0.66 1.27 8.96
CA GLN A 12 1.73 1.80 9.82
C GLN A 12 1.79 1.12 11.19
N LEU A 13 0.64 0.88 11.85
CA LEU A 13 0.59 0.13 13.10
C LEU A 13 1.08 -1.32 12.96
N ALA A 14 0.79 -1.98 11.84
CA ALA A 14 1.30 -3.32 11.57
C ALA A 14 2.83 -3.32 11.38
N GLU A 15 3.39 -2.24 10.83
CA GLU A 15 4.85 -2.10 10.69
C GLU A 15 5.57 -1.97 12.05
N MET A 16 4.86 -1.54 13.08
CA MET A 16 5.37 -1.45 14.46
C MET A 16 5.69 -2.80 15.11
N VAL A 17 5.28 -3.92 14.49
CA VAL A 17 5.62 -5.27 14.96
C VAL A 17 7.10 -5.61 14.70
N GLY A 18 7.81 -4.81 13.89
CA GLY A 18 9.28 -4.89 13.78
C GLY A 18 9.81 -6.00 12.88
N SER A 19 9.16 -6.24 11.74
CA SER A 19 9.65 -7.14 10.70
C SER A 19 10.91 -6.60 10.04
N ASP A 20 11.85 -7.48 9.70
CA ASP A 20 13.03 -7.16 8.89
C ASP A 20 12.69 -6.72 7.46
N LYS A 21 11.43 -6.76 7.05
CA LYS A 21 10.99 -6.49 5.67
C LYS A 21 10.55 -5.05 5.42
N TYR A 22 10.40 -4.26 6.47
CA TYR A 22 9.88 -2.90 6.34
C TYR A 22 10.91 -1.96 5.71
N GLN A 23 10.38 -1.02 4.94
CA GLN A 23 11.13 0.00 4.23
C GLN A 23 10.78 1.37 4.80
N ASN A 24 11.60 2.36 4.50
CA ASN A 24 11.28 3.73 4.86
C ASN A 24 9.97 4.15 4.19
N PHE A 25 9.03 4.68 4.97
CA PHE A 25 7.77 5.22 4.46
C PHE A 25 7.35 6.45 5.26
N SER A 26 7.28 7.61 4.60
CA SER A 26 6.72 8.91 5.06
C SER A 26 7.22 9.46 6.42
N SER A 27 7.07 8.75 7.53
CA SER A 27 7.43 9.16 8.89
C SER A 27 8.68 8.40 9.32
N LEU A 28 9.85 8.99 9.06
CA LEU A 28 11.14 8.35 9.30
C LEU A 28 12.10 9.26 10.04
N SER A 29 13.09 8.64 10.67
CA SER A 29 14.27 9.30 11.23
C SER A 29 15.50 8.54 10.75
N ILE A 30 16.52 9.27 10.30
CA ILE A 30 17.78 8.70 9.83
C ILE A 30 18.93 9.43 10.51
N ASN A 31 20.00 8.71 10.82
CA ASN A 31 21.21 9.34 11.33
C ASN A 31 21.94 10.07 10.18
N LEU A 32 22.58 11.21 10.50
CA LEU A 32 23.26 12.04 9.50
C LEU A 32 24.43 11.31 8.83
N LYS A 33 25.12 10.43 9.56
CA LYS A 33 26.27 9.68 9.03
C LYS A 33 25.86 8.81 7.85
N SER A 34 24.82 7.99 8.00
CA SER A 34 24.28 7.14 6.93
C SER A 34 23.84 7.96 5.72
N LEU A 35 23.25 9.14 5.93
CA LEU A 35 22.89 10.04 4.83
C LEU A 35 24.12 10.53 4.06
N ILE A 36 25.20 10.90 4.75
CA ILE A 36 26.45 11.37 4.14
C ILE A 36 27.16 10.22 3.43
N ASP A 37 27.29 9.05 4.07
CA ASP A 37 28.00 7.88 3.53
C ASP A 37 27.41 7.42 2.19
N ILE A 38 26.08 7.48 2.04
CA ILE A 38 25.42 7.13 0.78
C ILE A 38 25.43 8.27 -0.27
N GLY A 39 26.01 9.42 0.03
CA GLY A 39 26.07 10.58 -0.87
C GLY A 39 24.79 11.40 -0.95
N GLY A 40 24.06 11.51 0.16
CA GLY A 40 22.89 12.38 0.29
C GLY A 40 21.58 11.78 -0.25
N TRP A 41 20.55 12.62 -0.22
CA TRP A 41 19.19 12.30 -0.66
C TRP A 41 19.11 12.16 -2.18
N MET A 42 18.09 11.46 -2.69
CA MET A 42 17.89 11.26 -4.14
C MET A 42 16.84 12.24 -4.67
N PRO A 43 17.25 13.33 -5.34
CA PRO A 43 16.32 14.34 -5.84
C PRO A 43 15.57 13.90 -7.11
N ASP A 44 16.02 12.83 -7.77
CA ASP A 44 15.52 12.32 -9.05
C ASP A 44 14.50 11.17 -8.90
N LYS A 45 14.02 10.92 -7.68
CA LYS A 45 13.05 9.86 -7.36
C LYS A 45 11.74 10.42 -6.84
N VAL A 46 10.64 9.83 -7.29
CA VAL A 46 9.30 10.22 -6.85
C VAL A 46 9.05 9.64 -5.45
N ASN A 47 9.50 8.41 -5.22
CA ASN A 47 9.45 7.73 -3.94
C ASN A 47 10.84 7.74 -3.31
N ASP A 48 11.22 8.92 -2.82
CA ASP A 48 12.53 9.20 -2.26
C ASP A 48 12.80 8.43 -0.95
N ASP A 49 11.78 8.23 -0.13
CA ASP A 49 11.84 7.48 1.13
C ASP A 49 12.26 6.00 0.93
N SER A 50 11.45 5.23 0.21
CA SER A 50 11.68 3.82 -0.09
C SER A 50 12.87 3.64 -1.03
N GLY A 51 13.11 4.59 -1.94
CA GLY A 51 14.34 4.66 -2.72
C GLY A 51 15.57 4.73 -1.82
N PHE A 52 15.55 5.59 -0.79
CA PHE A 52 16.65 5.73 0.17
C PHE A 52 16.94 4.41 0.87
N TYR A 53 15.89 3.71 1.29
CA TYR A 53 16.04 2.38 1.89
C TYR A 53 16.81 1.43 0.96
N TRP A 54 16.44 1.33 -0.32
CA TRP A 54 17.11 0.42 -1.25
C TRP A 54 18.56 0.81 -1.51
N LYS A 55 18.83 2.11 -1.68
CA LYS A 55 20.19 2.63 -1.84
C LYS A 55 21.04 2.30 -0.62
N ALA A 56 20.52 2.53 0.59
CA ALA A 56 21.21 2.25 1.84
C ALA A 56 21.44 0.73 2.04
N TYR A 57 20.42 -0.09 1.81
CA TYR A 57 20.52 -1.55 1.90
C TYR A 57 21.66 -2.11 1.05
N PHE A 58 21.78 -1.71 -0.21
CA PHE A 58 22.89 -2.17 -1.06
C PHE A 58 24.21 -1.48 -0.74
N HIS A 59 24.21 -0.23 -0.27
CA HIS A 59 25.44 0.47 0.12
C HIS A 59 26.10 -0.19 1.34
N PHE A 60 25.31 -0.54 2.37
CA PHE A 60 25.78 -1.16 3.61
C PHE A 60 25.78 -2.69 3.57
N ASN A 61 25.87 -3.30 2.38
CA ASN A 61 25.99 -4.76 2.21
C ASN A 61 24.87 -5.57 2.89
N GLY A 62 23.65 -5.03 2.93
CA GLY A 62 22.50 -5.63 3.61
C GLY A 62 22.36 -5.26 5.09
N ASP A 63 23.35 -4.58 5.68
CA ASP A 63 23.32 -4.08 7.06
C ASP A 63 22.63 -2.70 7.15
N TYR A 64 21.37 -2.67 6.74
CA TYR A 64 20.50 -1.51 6.92
C TYR A 64 19.09 -2.00 7.24
N LYS A 65 18.57 -1.58 8.39
CA LYS A 65 17.27 -2.01 8.90
C LYS A 65 16.43 -0.82 9.32
N VAL A 66 15.14 -0.89 9.01
CA VAL A 66 14.14 0.02 9.56
C VAL A 66 13.69 -0.52 10.91
N ILE A 67 13.88 0.28 11.95
CA ILE A 67 13.43 -0.05 13.30
C ILE A 67 12.21 0.79 13.66
N PRO A 68 11.14 0.18 14.20
CA PRO A 68 9.94 0.90 14.58
C PRO A 68 10.24 1.83 15.76
N HIS A 69 9.81 3.08 15.65
CA HIS A 69 9.86 4.07 16.73
C HIS A 69 8.45 4.25 17.30
N TYR A 70 8.25 3.85 18.56
CA TYR A 70 6.92 3.86 19.22
C TYR A 70 6.52 5.27 19.64
N LEU A 71 6.35 6.16 18.65
CA LEU A 71 5.95 7.55 18.81
C LEU A 71 4.58 7.76 18.16
N PRO A 72 3.67 8.52 18.81
CA PRO A 72 2.40 8.85 18.20
C PRO A 72 2.61 9.78 17.00
N ILE A 73 2.07 9.38 15.85
CA ILE A 73 2.01 10.23 14.66
C ILE A 73 0.55 10.53 14.32
N THR A 74 0.27 11.78 13.97
CA THR A 74 -1.05 12.21 13.52
C THR A 74 -0.95 12.74 12.11
N ALA A 75 -1.80 12.28 11.21
CA ALA A 75 -1.84 12.72 9.83
C ALA A 75 -3.27 13.06 9.39
N ASP A 76 -3.41 14.17 8.68
CA ASP A 76 -4.68 14.57 8.09
C ASP A 76 -5.05 13.64 6.93
N ALA A 77 -6.30 13.19 6.92
CA ALA A 77 -6.90 12.54 5.76
C ALA A 77 -6.91 13.48 4.56
N ASN A 78 -6.83 12.92 3.36
CA ASN A 78 -6.91 13.71 2.14
C ASN A 78 -8.27 14.40 2.02
N LEU A 79 -8.26 15.72 1.82
CA LEU A 79 -9.44 16.57 1.68
C LEU A 79 -9.12 17.70 0.72
N ASP A 80 -10.03 17.97 -0.20
CA ASP A 80 -9.98 19.15 -1.09
C ASP A 80 -11.34 19.87 -1.06
N VAL A 81 -11.43 21.01 -1.75
CA VAL A 81 -12.59 21.91 -1.79
C VAL A 81 -13.89 21.26 -2.29
N SER A 82 -13.81 20.12 -2.97
CA SER A 82 -14.97 19.32 -3.36
C SER A 82 -14.69 17.83 -3.25
N LEU A 83 -15.76 17.03 -3.14
CA LEU A 83 -15.64 15.57 -3.04
C LEU A 83 -14.94 14.98 -4.27
N PHE A 84 -15.27 15.45 -5.47
CA PHE A 84 -14.64 15.00 -6.71
C PHE A 84 -13.13 15.28 -6.72
N LYS A 85 -12.73 16.52 -6.38
CA LYS A 85 -11.30 16.87 -6.27
C LYS A 85 -10.60 16.06 -5.18
N THR A 86 -11.30 15.75 -4.09
CA THR A 86 -10.76 14.89 -3.02
C THR A 86 -10.48 13.48 -3.53
N PHE A 87 -11.40 12.87 -4.29
CA PHE A 87 -11.17 11.57 -4.92
C PHE A 87 -10.03 11.61 -5.92
N GLN A 88 -9.97 12.63 -6.78
CA GLN A 88 -8.87 12.83 -7.72
C GLN A 88 -7.52 12.97 -7.01
N ASN A 89 -7.45 13.74 -5.93
CA ASN A 89 -6.23 13.85 -5.13
C ASN A 89 -5.83 12.55 -4.46
N GLN A 90 -6.81 11.80 -3.94
CA GLN A 90 -6.53 10.51 -3.31
C GLN A 90 -6.01 9.49 -4.33
N TYR A 91 -6.60 9.47 -5.53
CA TYR A 91 -6.13 8.68 -6.65
C TYR A 91 -4.67 9.01 -6.99
N LEU A 92 -4.36 10.29 -7.20
CA LEU A 92 -3.02 10.74 -7.56
C LEU A 92 -2.00 10.48 -6.44
N GLN A 93 -2.39 10.61 -5.18
CA GLN A 93 -1.54 10.27 -4.04
C GLN A 93 -1.18 8.78 -4.02
N LEU A 94 -2.17 7.89 -4.20
CA LEU A 94 -1.95 6.44 -4.21
C LEU A 94 -1.20 5.99 -5.46
N LYS A 95 -1.45 6.60 -6.62
CA LYS A 95 -0.66 6.40 -7.84
C LYS A 95 0.80 6.72 -7.58
N ARG A 96 1.09 7.86 -6.94
CA ARG A 96 2.45 8.26 -6.57
C ARG A 96 3.09 7.23 -5.63
N TRP A 97 2.38 6.77 -4.60
CA TRP A 97 2.92 5.74 -3.70
C TRP A 97 3.22 4.43 -4.43
N ALA A 98 2.30 3.96 -5.27
CA ALA A 98 2.50 2.76 -6.06
C ALA A 98 3.57 2.89 -7.17
N TYR A 99 3.97 4.13 -7.51
CA TYR A 99 5.08 4.39 -8.42
C TYR A 99 6.44 3.98 -7.84
N GLY A 100 6.51 3.58 -6.56
CA GLY A 100 7.67 2.92 -5.96
C GLY A 100 8.12 1.63 -6.70
N VAL A 101 7.31 1.13 -7.64
CA VAL A 101 7.75 0.16 -8.66
C VAL A 101 9.01 0.62 -9.43
N GLU A 102 9.29 1.93 -9.47
CA GLU A 102 10.52 2.50 -10.04
C GLU A 102 11.81 1.94 -9.41
N HIS A 103 11.74 1.41 -8.19
CA HIS A 103 12.91 0.82 -7.52
C HIS A 103 13.19 -0.62 -7.98
N ILE A 104 12.20 -1.33 -8.53
CA ILE A 104 12.33 -2.75 -8.89
C ILE A 104 13.52 -2.99 -9.84
N PRO A 105 13.71 -2.24 -10.95
CA PRO A 105 14.85 -2.44 -11.83
C PRO A 105 16.20 -2.28 -11.13
N TYR A 106 16.30 -1.31 -10.21
CA TYR A 106 17.51 -1.09 -9.42
C TYR A 106 17.78 -2.27 -8.47
N VAL A 107 16.75 -2.72 -7.73
CA VAL A 107 16.86 -3.87 -6.81
C VAL A 107 17.26 -5.14 -7.56
N PHE A 108 16.64 -5.43 -8.70
CA PHE A 108 17.01 -6.57 -9.55
C PHE A 108 18.46 -6.48 -10.04
N LYS A 109 18.88 -5.32 -10.55
CA LYS A 109 20.26 -5.13 -11.03
C LYS A 109 21.27 -5.35 -9.91
N GLN A 110 21.03 -4.80 -8.73
CA GLN A 110 21.93 -4.97 -7.58
C GLN A 110 21.90 -6.39 -7.04
N TYR A 111 20.75 -7.07 -7.03
CA TYR A 111 20.63 -8.46 -6.61
C TYR A 111 21.62 -9.39 -7.33
N PHE A 112 21.77 -9.22 -8.65
CA PHE A 112 22.71 -10.02 -9.45
C PHE A 112 24.15 -9.52 -9.37
N ARG A 113 24.35 -8.20 -9.23
CA ARG A 113 25.70 -7.60 -9.20
C ARG A 113 26.41 -7.77 -7.87
N ARG A 114 25.66 -7.76 -6.76
CA ARG A 114 26.21 -7.79 -5.39
C ARG A 114 26.32 -9.22 -4.89
N THR A 115 27.51 -9.78 -4.94
CA THR A 115 27.84 -11.12 -4.42
C THR A 115 28.32 -11.11 -2.98
N ASP A 116 28.52 -9.92 -2.42
CA ASP A 116 29.01 -9.63 -1.07
C ASP A 116 27.89 -9.62 0.00
N ILE A 117 26.63 -9.67 -0.43
CA ILE A 117 25.45 -9.73 0.44
C ILE A 117 24.96 -11.18 0.53
N ASP A 118 24.59 -11.62 1.73
CA ASP A 118 24.00 -12.94 1.95
C ASP A 118 22.85 -13.22 0.97
N PHE A 119 22.90 -14.39 0.33
CA PHE A 119 21.99 -14.76 -0.74
C PHE A 119 20.54 -14.78 -0.28
N TRP A 120 20.26 -15.37 0.88
CA TRP A 120 18.91 -15.50 1.40
C TRP A 120 18.36 -14.16 1.86
N ASN A 121 19.20 -13.31 2.45
CA ASN A 121 18.85 -11.96 2.83
C ASN A 121 18.35 -11.12 1.64
N LYS A 122 19.13 -11.06 0.55
CA LYS A 122 18.71 -10.30 -0.65
C LYS A 122 17.57 -10.96 -1.42
N THR A 123 17.47 -12.29 -1.41
CA THR A 123 16.38 -13.03 -2.05
C THR A 123 15.05 -12.75 -1.35
N ASP A 124 15.01 -12.80 -0.01
CA ASP A 124 13.80 -12.48 0.76
C ASP A 124 13.31 -11.05 0.48
N LYS A 125 14.24 -10.08 0.41
CA LYS A 125 13.92 -8.68 0.10
C LYS A 125 13.39 -8.50 -1.32
N LEU A 126 14.00 -9.15 -2.30
CA LEU A 126 13.54 -9.13 -3.69
C LEU A 126 12.13 -9.75 -3.82
N LEU A 127 11.92 -10.92 -3.24
CA LEU A 127 10.61 -11.59 -3.25
C LEU A 127 9.56 -10.74 -2.56
N PHE A 128 9.89 -10.13 -1.42
CA PHE A 128 8.98 -9.25 -0.70
C PHE A 128 8.52 -8.06 -1.56
N VAL A 129 9.45 -7.33 -2.19
CA VAL A 129 9.09 -6.15 -2.99
C VAL A 129 8.33 -6.49 -4.27
N VAL A 130 8.71 -7.58 -4.94
CA VAL A 130 8.00 -8.07 -6.13
C VAL A 130 6.58 -8.49 -5.76
N TRP A 131 6.45 -9.27 -4.69
CA TRP A 131 5.15 -9.75 -4.22
C TRP A 131 4.24 -8.63 -3.73
N ALA A 132 4.78 -7.62 -3.04
CA ALA A 132 4.04 -6.45 -2.59
C ALA A 132 3.47 -5.65 -3.77
N ASN A 133 4.28 -5.39 -4.80
CA ASN A 133 3.84 -4.67 -6.00
C ASN A 133 2.80 -5.45 -6.80
N LEU A 134 3.00 -6.76 -6.98
CA LEU A 134 2.03 -7.63 -7.65
C LEU A 134 0.70 -7.63 -6.91
N LYS A 135 0.72 -7.85 -5.59
CA LYS A 135 -0.50 -7.87 -4.77
C LYS A 135 -1.27 -6.56 -4.84
N TRP A 136 -0.59 -5.43 -4.75
CA TRP A 136 -1.25 -4.12 -4.79
C TRP A 136 -2.01 -3.91 -6.11
N GLY A 137 -1.39 -4.28 -7.22
CA GLY A 137 -1.99 -4.13 -8.56
C GLY A 137 -2.98 -5.22 -8.98
N THR A 138 -3.02 -6.37 -8.32
CA THR A 138 -3.81 -7.52 -8.86
C THR A 138 -4.77 -8.17 -7.87
N LEU A 139 -4.46 -8.18 -6.57
CA LEU A 139 -5.16 -9.05 -5.61
C LEU A 139 -6.66 -8.71 -5.51
N ALA A 140 -7.02 -7.43 -5.39
CA ALA A 140 -8.42 -7.02 -5.26
C ALA A 140 -9.24 -7.37 -6.52
N LEU A 141 -8.65 -7.20 -7.71
CA LEU A 141 -9.28 -7.55 -8.97
C LEU A 141 -9.46 -9.05 -9.12
N LEU A 142 -8.44 -9.85 -8.80
CA LEU A 142 -8.53 -11.30 -8.89
C LEU A 142 -9.57 -11.84 -7.91
N VAL A 143 -9.56 -11.39 -6.66
CA VAL A 143 -10.54 -11.83 -5.65
C VAL A 143 -11.97 -11.45 -6.06
N THR A 144 -12.16 -10.30 -6.73
CA THR A 144 -13.50 -9.81 -7.08
C THR A 144 -14.01 -10.37 -8.42
N PHE A 145 -13.13 -10.53 -9.41
CA PHE A 145 -13.52 -10.78 -10.81
C PHE A 145 -12.96 -12.07 -11.41
N ALA A 146 -12.01 -12.78 -10.76
CA ALA A 146 -11.38 -13.96 -11.39
C ALA A 146 -12.40 -15.03 -11.78
N GLY A 147 -13.39 -15.32 -10.92
CA GLY A 147 -14.44 -16.29 -11.22
C GLY A 147 -15.30 -15.92 -12.44
N LEU A 148 -15.39 -14.63 -12.79
CA LEU A 148 -16.09 -14.16 -13.97
C LEU A 148 -15.22 -14.23 -15.23
N ILE A 149 -13.91 -14.00 -15.09
CA ILE A 149 -12.97 -13.90 -16.22
C ILE A 149 -12.55 -15.29 -16.73
N ILE A 150 -12.32 -16.26 -15.83
CA ILE A 150 -11.76 -17.57 -16.20
C ILE A 150 -12.62 -18.34 -17.23
N PRO A 151 -13.96 -18.40 -17.13
CA PRO A 151 -14.79 -19.09 -18.12
C PRO A 151 -14.65 -18.56 -19.55
N TYR A 152 -14.34 -17.26 -19.72
CA TYR A 152 -14.12 -16.68 -21.05
C TYR A 152 -12.78 -17.08 -21.66
N ILE A 153 -11.78 -17.38 -20.84
CA ILE A 153 -10.44 -17.82 -21.28
C ILE A 153 -10.46 -19.33 -21.54
N ASN A 154 -11.16 -20.09 -20.71
CA ASN A 154 -11.27 -21.55 -20.82
C ASN A 154 -12.73 -21.98 -20.61
N PRO A 155 -13.49 -22.23 -21.69
CA PRO A 155 -14.89 -22.64 -21.59
C PRO A 155 -15.10 -23.94 -20.79
N SER A 156 -14.16 -24.88 -20.86
CA SER A 156 -14.18 -26.15 -20.10
C SER A 156 -13.97 -25.95 -18.60
N TYR A 157 -13.57 -24.75 -18.15
CA TYR A 157 -13.46 -24.42 -16.73
C TYR A 157 -14.79 -24.63 -16.02
N SER A 158 -15.92 -24.23 -16.62
CA SER A 158 -17.24 -24.29 -16.01
C SER A 158 -17.66 -25.72 -15.61
N GLU A 159 -17.09 -26.73 -16.25
CA GLU A 159 -17.34 -28.15 -15.98
C GLU A 159 -16.31 -28.76 -15.01
N SER A 160 -15.27 -28.01 -14.66
CA SER A 160 -14.18 -28.49 -13.82
C SER A 160 -14.56 -28.53 -12.34
N ALA A 161 -13.96 -29.48 -11.60
CA ALA A 161 -14.06 -29.50 -10.14
C ALA A 161 -13.56 -28.20 -9.50
N VAL A 162 -12.64 -27.48 -10.14
CA VAL A 162 -12.12 -26.20 -9.66
C VAL A 162 -13.20 -25.12 -9.72
N ALA A 163 -13.98 -25.04 -10.79
CA ALA A 163 -15.05 -24.04 -10.91
C ALA A 163 -16.15 -24.25 -9.88
N ILE A 164 -16.46 -25.50 -9.53
CA ILE A 164 -17.46 -25.83 -8.50
C ILE A 164 -16.92 -25.46 -7.11
N ASN A 165 -15.66 -25.76 -6.81
CA ASN A 165 -15.08 -25.55 -5.49
C ASN A 165 -14.62 -24.09 -5.24
N LEU A 166 -14.28 -23.34 -6.28
CA LEU A 166 -13.72 -21.99 -6.14
C LEU A 166 -14.65 -21.04 -5.35
N PRO A 167 -15.97 -20.95 -5.64
CA PRO A 167 -16.87 -20.09 -4.87
C PRO A 167 -16.99 -20.51 -3.40
N ILE A 168 -16.93 -21.81 -3.11
CA ILE A 168 -17.03 -22.36 -1.74
C ILE A 168 -15.80 -21.95 -0.93
N VAL A 169 -14.61 -22.24 -1.45
CA VAL A 169 -13.35 -21.90 -0.78
C VAL A 169 -13.20 -20.37 -0.67
N SER A 170 -13.54 -19.63 -1.72
CA SER A 170 -13.52 -18.17 -1.69
C SER A 170 -14.48 -17.60 -0.66
N SER A 171 -15.67 -18.19 -0.50
CA SER A 171 -16.63 -17.80 0.53
C SER A 171 -16.07 -17.98 1.94
N TRP A 172 -15.39 -19.10 2.21
CA TRP A 172 -14.74 -19.32 3.51
C TRP A 172 -13.62 -18.30 3.76
N ILE A 173 -12.74 -18.09 2.78
CA ILE A 173 -11.66 -17.10 2.87
C ILE A 173 -12.23 -15.70 3.11
N LEU A 174 -13.23 -15.29 2.34
CA LEU A 174 -13.88 -13.98 2.47
C LEU A 174 -14.58 -13.86 3.81
N THR A 175 -15.25 -14.91 4.29
CA THR A 175 -15.90 -14.92 5.61
C THR A 175 -14.87 -14.69 6.72
N ILE A 176 -13.73 -15.40 6.68
CA ILE A 176 -12.62 -15.20 7.63
C ILE A 176 -12.04 -13.79 7.51
N ALA A 177 -11.87 -13.29 6.28
CA ALA A 177 -11.39 -11.93 6.04
C ALA A 177 -12.36 -10.87 6.60
N PHE A 178 -13.67 -11.07 6.47
CA PHE A 178 -14.70 -10.19 7.06
C PHE A 178 -14.70 -10.26 8.58
N MET A 179 -14.49 -11.43 9.20
CA MET A 179 -14.29 -11.53 10.65
C MET A 179 -13.06 -10.74 11.10
N GLY A 180 -11.94 -10.85 10.37
CA GLY A 180 -10.75 -10.04 10.58
C GLY A 180 -11.03 -8.54 10.43
N LEU A 181 -11.84 -8.16 9.44
CA LEU A 181 -12.28 -6.77 9.27
C LEU A 181 -13.00 -6.25 10.51
N PHE A 182 -13.92 -7.02 11.12
CA PHE A 182 -14.58 -6.60 12.37
C PHE A 182 -13.57 -6.37 13.50
N ALA A 183 -12.53 -7.20 13.62
CA ALA A 183 -11.46 -6.97 14.59
C ALA A 183 -10.70 -5.66 14.30
N THR A 184 -10.39 -5.36 13.04
CA THR A 184 -9.77 -4.07 12.68
C THR A 184 -10.70 -2.88 12.96
N ILE A 185 -12.01 -3.01 12.71
CA ILE A 185 -12.98 -1.96 13.05
C ILE A 185 -12.97 -1.71 14.56
N PHE A 186 -12.96 -2.78 15.37
CA PHE A 186 -12.91 -2.66 16.82
C PHE A 186 -11.64 -1.92 17.29
N VAL A 187 -10.47 -2.30 16.80
CA VAL A 187 -9.20 -1.63 17.13
C VAL A 187 -9.25 -0.17 16.69
N HIS A 188 -9.77 0.12 15.50
CA HIS A 188 -9.89 1.48 14.97
C HIS A 188 -10.69 2.36 15.90
N GLU A 189 -11.85 1.88 16.34
CA GLU A 189 -12.75 2.64 17.22
C GLU A 189 -12.16 2.89 18.60
N LYS A 190 -11.15 2.13 19.02
CA LYS A 190 -10.41 2.34 20.27
C LYS A 190 -9.20 3.28 20.12
N THR A 191 -8.61 3.38 18.92
CA THR A 191 -7.42 4.20 18.68
C THR A 191 -7.73 5.58 18.11
N VAL A 192 -8.85 5.73 17.41
CA VAL A 192 -9.29 7.00 16.81
C VAL A 192 -9.86 7.95 17.87
N PRO A 193 -9.70 9.29 17.71
CA PRO A 193 -10.40 10.27 18.53
C PRO A 193 -11.92 10.06 18.53
N PRO A 194 -12.62 10.40 19.62
CA PRO A 194 -14.07 10.27 19.70
C PRO A 194 -14.75 11.12 18.61
N ARG A 195 -15.84 10.59 18.04
CA ARG A 195 -16.63 11.33 17.04
C ARG A 195 -17.15 12.64 17.63
N PRO A 196 -17.22 13.73 16.84
CA PRO A 196 -17.74 15.00 17.32
C PRO A 196 -19.17 14.86 17.88
N LYS A 197 -19.41 15.48 19.05
CA LYS A 197 -20.72 15.39 19.74
C LYS A 197 -21.85 15.99 18.92
N ASN A 198 -21.56 17.02 18.13
CA ASN A 198 -22.49 17.75 17.26
C ASN A 198 -22.87 17.01 15.96
N TRP A 199 -22.33 15.81 15.71
CA TRP A 199 -22.76 15.03 14.54
C TRP A 199 -24.19 14.53 14.71
N SER A 200 -25.00 14.74 13.67
CA SER A 200 -26.33 14.13 13.56
C SER A 200 -26.24 12.60 13.61
N ILE A 201 -27.34 11.95 14.00
CA ILE A 201 -27.44 10.48 14.06
C ILE A 201 -27.10 9.87 12.69
N PHE A 202 -27.56 10.50 11.60
CA PHE A 202 -27.23 10.09 10.24
C PHE A 202 -25.72 10.10 9.95
N LYS A 203 -24.98 11.15 10.34
CA LYS A 203 -23.52 11.20 10.15
C LYS A 203 -22.81 10.10 10.94
N LYS A 204 -23.27 9.83 12.16
CA LYS A 204 -22.74 8.74 13.00
C LYS A 204 -23.00 7.37 12.36
N ALA A 205 -24.23 7.09 11.93
CA ALA A 205 -24.59 5.85 11.25
C ALA A 205 -23.82 5.66 9.93
N TRP A 206 -23.75 6.71 9.09
CA TRP A 206 -22.99 6.69 7.84
C TRP A 206 -21.51 6.33 8.05
N SER A 207 -20.92 6.81 9.15
CA SER A 207 -19.53 6.51 9.50
C SER A 207 -19.25 5.03 9.82
N TYR A 208 -20.29 4.24 10.11
CA TYR A 208 -20.21 2.79 10.25
C TYR A 208 -20.55 2.08 8.93
N ILE A 209 -21.62 2.52 8.26
CA ILE A 209 -22.07 1.94 6.98
C ILE A 209 -20.98 2.00 5.91
N GLN A 210 -20.17 3.08 5.91
CA GLN A 210 -19.06 3.22 4.96
C GLN A 210 -18.08 2.02 4.96
N TRP A 211 -17.94 1.26 6.05
CA TRP A 211 -17.06 0.08 6.08
C TRP A 211 -17.45 -0.98 5.04
N LEU A 212 -18.73 -1.05 4.66
CA LEU A 212 -19.22 -1.92 3.59
C LEU A 212 -18.68 -1.52 2.20
N LEU A 213 -18.18 -0.29 2.05
CA LEU A 213 -17.57 0.19 0.81
C LEU A 213 -16.13 -0.26 0.63
N LEU A 214 -15.53 -0.96 1.60
CA LEU A 214 -14.13 -1.38 1.50
C LEU A 214 -13.79 -2.18 0.24
N PRO A 215 -14.57 -3.19 -0.19
CA PRO A 215 -14.29 -3.90 -1.45
C PRO A 215 -14.24 -2.96 -2.65
N VAL A 216 -15.17 -2.00 -2.72
CA VAL A 216 -15.22 -0.99 -3.78
C VAL A 216 -13.99 -0.08 -3.72
N VAL A 217 -13.60 0.37 -2.53
CA VAL A 217 -12.41 1.22 -2.32
C VAL A 217 -11.12 0.48 -2.70
N LEU A 218 -11.00 -0.80 -2.34
CA LEU A 218 -9.83 -1.62 -2.67
C LEU A 218 -9.68 -1.79 -4.18
N VAL A 219 -10.76 -2.11 -4.89
CA VAL A 219 -10.73 -2.23 -6.35
C VAL A 219 -10.45 -0.87 -7.01
N THR A 220 -11.21 0.16 -6.66
CA THR A 220 -11.21 1.43 -7.41
C THR A 220 -10.12 2.41 -6.99
N ILE A 221 -9.94 2.65 -5.70
CA ILE A 221 -9.03 3.68 -5.18
C ILE A 221 -7.67 3.10 -4.81
N SER A 222 -7.55 1.80 -4.52
CA SER A 222 -6.25 1.19 -4.22
C SER A 222 -5.61 0.54 -5.45
N THR A 223 -6.29 -0.42 -6.09
CA THR A 223 -5.69 -1.24 -7.14
C THR A 223 -5.56 -0.53 -8.48
N ILE A 224 -6.56 0.25 -8.94
CA ILE A 224 -6.46 0.96 -10.23
C ILE A 224 -5.27 1.94 -10.24
N PRO A 225 -5.04 2.81 -9.23
CA PRO A 225 -3.85 3.66 -9.20
C PRO A 225 -2.53 2.90 -9.23
N ALA A 226 -2.49 1.70 -8.63
CA ALA A 226 -1.30 0.87 -8.64
C ALA A 226 -0.98 0.33 -10.04
N ILE A 227 -2.00 -0.16 -10.77
CA ILE A 227 -1.85 -0.56 -12.16
C ILE A 227 -1.45 0.63 -13.03
N ASP A 228 -2.09 1.78 -12.84
CA ASP A 228 -1.77 3.00 -13.58
C ASP A 228 -0.31 3.42 -13.36
N ALA A 229 0.20 3.38 -12.12
CA ALA A 229 1.60 3.66 -11.83
C ALA A 229 2.56 2.67 -12.53
N GLN A 230 2.28 1.37 -12.41
CA GLN A 230 3.12 0.30 -12.99
C GLN A 230 3.14 0.36 -14.53
N THR A 231 1.98 0.53 -15.15
CA THR A 231 1.85 0.65 -16.61
C THR A 231 2.40 1.98 -17.12
N SER A 232 2.28 3.08 -16.37
CA SER A 232 2.92 4.35 -16.71
C SER A 232 4.43 4.17 -16.85
N LEU A 233 5.10 3.52 -15.89
CA LEU A 233 6.52 3.21 -15.99
C LEU A 233 6.83 2.27 -17.17
N MET A 234 6.03 1.22 -17.35
CA MET A 234 6.19 0.25 -18.46
C MET A 234 6.15 0.92 -19.84
N PHE A 235 5.29 1.93 -20.01
CA PHE A 235 5.17 2.69 -21.26
C PHE A 235 6.05 3.95 -21.32
N GLY A 236 7.00 4.11 -20.40
CA GLY A 236 7.93 5.26 -20.38
C GLY A 236 7.28 6.60 -20.00
N ARG A 237 6.09 6.59 -19.40
CA ARG A 237 5.41 7.78 -18.86
C ARG A 237 5.87 8.00 -17.43
N TYR A 238 6.96 8.75 -17.28
CA TYR A 238 7.52 9.03 -15.96
C TYR A 238 6.63 9.98 -15.15
N LEU A 239 6.52 9.72 -13.85
CA LEU A 239 5.79 10.61 -12.94
C LEU A 239 6.73 11.65 -12.35
N GLU A 240 6.18 12.83 -12.08
CA GLU A 240 6.84 13.87 -11.29
C GLU A 240 6.27 13.91 -9.88
N PHE A 241 7.09 14.33 -8.93
CA PHE A 241 6.63 14.48 -7.56
C PHE A 241 5.60 15.61 -7.46
N ARG A 242 4.40 15.26 -7.00
CA ARG A 242 3.32 16.20 -6.73
C ARG A 242 2.98 16.23 -5.24
N VAL A 243 2.95 17.42 -4.66
CA VAL A 243 2.45 17.63 -3.30
C VAL A 243 0.94 17.39 -3.28
N THR A 244 0.47 16.55 -2.33
CA THR A 244 -0.97 16.34 -2.17
C THR A 244 -1.61 17.56 -1.52
N ASN A 245 -2.57 18.18 -2.21
CA ASN A 245 -3.34 19.28 -1.63
C ASN A 245 -4.19 18.77 -0.45
N LYS A 246 -4.16 19.49 0.67
CA LYS A 246 -4.92 19.19 1.88
C LYS A 246 -5.64 20.47 2.33
N ALA A 247 -6.85 20.68 1.81
CA ALA A 247 -7.67 21.82 2.19
C ALA A 247 -8.14 21.66 3.65
N ARG A 248 -8.14 22.77 4.40
CA ARG A 248 -8.80 22.86 5.71
C ARG A 248 -10.11 23.59 5.53
N LEU A 249 -11.19 22.84 5.36
CA LEU A 249 -12.55 23.38 5.36
C LEU A 249 -12.94 23.58 6.83
N THR A 250 -12.94 24.83 7.28
CA THR A 250 -13.43 25.25 8.60
C THR A 250 -14.93 25.05 8.70
#